data_AF-A0A483LN78-F1
#
_entry.id   AF-A0A483LN78-F1
#
_cell.length_a   1.000
_cell.length_b   1.000
_cell.length_c   1.000
_cell.angle_alpha   90.00
_cell.angle_beta   90.00
_cell.angle_gamma   90.00
#
_symmetry.space_group_name_H-M   'P 1'
#
loop_
_entity.id
_entity.type
_entity.pdbx_description
1 polymer ?
#
loop_
_entity_poly.entity_id
_entity_poly.type
_entity_poly.pdbx_seq_one_letter_code
_entity_poly.pdbx_strand_id
1 'polypeptide(L)'
;MDVEATQAKQNSAGAGAGAGAGAGAGDHHNAMTWAQAAAWVWGHDGGKELPADINAGQRIEAAAAELGFDVQHEPDEQLLILFRLDEETHSFYGKDHMAGGLRFLRSELAYVAAMHPDTQDDWSDTGLKALCLLAGEKL
;
A
#
# COMPACT_ATOMS: atom_id res chain seq x y z
N MET A 1 -0.07 1.97 34.80
CA MET A 1 -1.37 2.23 34.14
C MET A 1 -0.96 2.78 32.80
N ASP A 2 -0.88 1.90 31.81
CA ASP A 2 -0.18 2.15 30.56
C ASP A 2 -1.15 1.83 29.43
N VAL A 3 -1.93 2.85 29.05
CA VAL A 3 -2.92 2.78 27.97
C VAL A 3 -2.83 4.07 27.18
N GLU A 4 -1.72 4.30 26.47
CA GLU A 4 -1.60 5.42 25.53
C GLU A 4 -0.96 5.03 24.18
N ALA A 5 -0.51 3.79 23.99
CA ALA A 5 0.05 3.34 22.70
C ALA A 5 -0.97 2.67 21.77
N THR A 6 -2.17 2.31 22.26
CA THR A 6 -3.16 1.51 21.51
C THR A 6 -4.22 2.35 20.80
N GLN A 7 -4.21 3.68 20.94
CA GLN A 7 -5.30 4.55 20.48
C GLN A 7 -5.07 5.15 19.07
N ALA A 8 -3.86 5.04 18.50
CA ALA A 8 -3.53 5.74 17.26
C ALA A 8 -4.19 5.16 15.99
N LYS A 9 -4.54 3.86 15.95
CA LYS A 9 -5.20 3.23 14.79
C LYS A 9 -6.73 3.14 14.91
N GLN A 10 -7.32 3.56 16.04
CA GLN A 10 -8.78 3.45 16.26
C GLN A 10 -9.59 4.68 15.81
N ASN A 11 -8.95 5.80 15.44
CA ASN A 11 -9.67 7.05 15.12
C ASN A 11 -9.88 7.30 13.61
N SER A 12 -9.43 6.42 12.71
CA SER A 12 -9.62 6.62 11.27
C SER A 12 -11.01 6.23 10.77
N ALA A 13 -11.89 5.74 11.65
CA ALA A 13 -13.29 5.47 11.32
C ALA A 13 -14.14 6.75 11.47
N GLY A 14 -14.14 7.60 10.43
CA GLY A 14 -15.29 8.44 10.12
C GLY A 14 -15.00 9.90 9.79
N ALA A 15 -15.15 10.24 8.51
CA ALA A 15 -16.08 11.25 7.96
C ALA A 15 -15.47 12.02 6.77
N GLY A 16 -15.57 11.42 5.58
CA GLY A 16 -15.39 12.11 4.31
C GLY A 16 -16.42 11.61 3.30
N ALA A 17 -17.53 12.32 3.16
CA ALA A 17 -18.53 12.04 2.14
C ALA A 17 -18.00 12.53 0.78
N GLY A 18 -17.60 11.60 -0.09
CA GLY A 18 -17.28 11.82 -1.49
C GLY A 18 -17.58 10.55 -2.27
N ALA A 19 -18.49 10.64 -3.25
CA ALA A 19 -19.01 9.49 -3.98
C ALA A 19 -17.93 8.79 -4.82
N GLY A 20 -17.72 7.50 -4.55
CA GLY A 20 -16.95 6.57 -5.38
C GLY A 20 -17.21 5.14 -4.90
N ALA A 21 -17.81 4.32 -5.76
CA ALA A 21 -18.32 3.00 -5.42
C ALA A 21 -17.20 1.96 -5.25
N GLY A 22 -17.33 1.12 -4.22
CA GLY A 22 -16.48 -0.07 -4.05
C GLY A 22 -16.54 -0.66 -2.65
N ALA A 23 -17.72 -1.07 -2.18
CA ALA A 23 -17.81 -1.94 -1.02
C ALA A 23 -17.30 -3.34 -1.42
N GLY A 24 -16.02 -3.62 -1.13
CA GLY A 24 -15.41 -4.93 -1.31
C GLY A 24 -15.87 -5.90 -0.22
N ALA A 25 -16.59 -6.94 -0.63
CA ALA A 25 -16.99 -8.04 0.23
C ALA A 25 -15.75 -8.85 0.67
N GLY A 26 -15.40 -8.78 1.95
CA GLY A 26 -14.55 -9.74 2.65
C GLY A 26 -13.18 -10.00 2.02
N ASP A 27 -12.27 -9.03 2.10
CA ASP A 27 -10.86 -9.33 1.88
C ASP A 27 -10.39 -10.34 2.93
N HIS A 28 -9.81 -11.44 2.46
CA HIS A 28 -9.22 -12.45 3.33
C HIS A 28 -7.95 -11.85 3.95
N HIS A 29 -8.06 -11.38 5.19
CA HIS A 29 -6.92 -10.86 5.93
C HIS A 29 -6.09 -12.00 6.51
N ASN A 30 -4.79 -11.98 6.23
CA ASN A 30 -3.82 -12.91 6.78
C ASN A 30 -3.00 -12.18 7.84
N ALA A 31 -3.08 -12.62 9.09
CA ALA A 31 -2.22 -12.11 10.15
C ALA A 31 -0.77 -12.56 9.88
N MET A 32 0.09 -11.62 9.54
CA MET A 32 1.51 -11.83 9.29
C MET A 32 2.34 -10.75 9.97
N THR A 33 3.57 -11.11 10.32
CA THR A 33 4.56 -10.11 10.71
C THR A 33 5.03 -9.30 9.49
N TRP A 34 5.55 -8.10 9.71
CA TRP A 34 6.11 -7.28 8.63
C TRP A 34 7.22 -8.02 7.85
N ALA A 35 8.07 -8.78 8.53
CA ALA A 35 9.09 -9.61 7.87
C ALA A 35 8.48 -10.72 7.00
N GLN A 36 7.41 -11.37 7.46
CA GLN A 36 6.71 -12.40 6.69
C GLN A 36 5.99 -11.82 5.47
N ALA A 37 5.30 -10.69 5.62
CA ALA A 37 4.62 -10.02 4.52
C ALA A 37 5.61 -9.60 3.43
N ALA A 38 6.74 -9.02 3.83
CA ALA A 38 7.77 -8.62 2.89
C ALA A 38 8.40 -9.84 2.17
N ALA A 39 8.73 -10.90 2.92
CA ALA A 39 9.20 -12.16 2.33
C ALA A 39 8.17 -12.78 1.37
N TRP A 40 6.88 -12.67 1.68
CA TRP A 40 5.80 -13.10 0.80
C TRP A 40 5.80 -12.30 -0.51
N VAL A 41 5.83 -10.96 -0.44
CA VAL A 41 5.84 -10.07 -1.62
C VAL A 41 7.02 -10.39 -2.54
N TRP A 42 8.24 -10.46 -1.99
CA TRP A 42 9.43 -10.78 -2.81
C TRP A 42 9.39 -12.20 -3.37
N GLY A 43 8.82 -13.16 -2.64
CA GLY A 43 8.64 -14.53 -3.12
C GLY A 43 7.67 -14.66 -4.30
N HIS A 44 6.76 -13.68 -4.47
CA HIS A 44 5.76 -13.63 -5.54
C HIS A 44 6.10 -12.61 -6.64
N ASP A 45 7.24 -11.92 -6.55
CA ASP A 45 7.77 -11.08 -7.63
C ASP A 45 7.98 -11.91 -8.92
N GLY A 46 7.74 -11.28 -10.07
CA GLY A 46 7.78 -11.92 -11.38
C GLY A 46 6.55 -12.78 -11.70
N GLY A 47 5.59 -12.85 -10.78
CA GLY A 47 4.29 -13.50 -10.99
C GLY A 47 3.38 -12.75 -11.97
N LYS A 48 2.22 -13.38 -12.26
CA LYS A 48 1.10 -12.78 -13.00
C LYS A 48 -0.09 -12.50 -12.07
N GLU A 49 0.20 -12.25 -10.80
CA GLU A 49 -0.78 -12.42 -9.72
C GLU A 49 -1.73 -11.25 -9.52
N LEU A 50 -1.52 -10.16 -10.25
CA LEU A 50 -2.52 -9.09 -10.29
C LEU A 50 -3.80 -9.58 -10.96
N PRO A 51 -4.98 -9.18 -10.47
CA PRO A 51 -6.23 -9.34 -11.19
C PRO A 51 -6.10 -8.84 -12.63
N ALA A 52 -6.64 -9.58 -13.60
CA ALA A 52 -6.43 -9.31 -15.02
C ALA A 52 -6.97 -7.94 -15.49
N ASP A 53 -7.76 -7.27 -14.65
CA ASP A 53 -8.45 -6.01 -14.88
C ASP A 53 -7.94 -4.84 -14.01
N ILE A 54 -7.00 -5.05 -13.09
CA ILE A 54 -6.49 -3.96 -12.25
C ILE A 54 -5.65 -2.99 -13.08
N ASN A 55 -6.01 -1.71 -13.08
CA ASN A 55 -5.21 -0.68 -13.72
C ASN A 55 -4.09 -0.17 -12.79
N ALA A 56 -3.13 0.59 -13.33
CA ALA A 56 -1.99 1.07 -12.57
C ALA A 56 -2.37 1.98 -11.38
N GLY A 57 -3.43 2.79 -11.51
CA GLY A 57 -3.95 3.62 -10.42
C GLY A 57 -4.54 2.76 -9.30
N GLN A 58 -5.42 1.81 -9.65
CA GLN A 58 -6.02 0.88 -8.68
C GLN A 58 -4.97 0.03 -7.96
N ARG A 59 -3.91 -0.39 -8.66
CA ARG A 59 -2.77 -1.09 -8.04
C ARG A 59 -2.06 -0.20 -7.02
N ILE A 60 -1.82 1.06 -7.36
CA ILE A 60 -1.19 2.02 -6.42
C ILE A 60 -2.08 2.28 -5.22
N GLU A 61 -3.39 2.48 -5.41
CA GLU A 61 -4.35 2.66 -4.31
C GLU A 61 -4.34 1.46 -3.37
N ALA A 62 -4.37 0.23 -3.90
CA ALA A 62 -4.30 -0.99 -3.09
C ALA A 62 -2.97 -1.12 -2.34
N ALA A 63 -1.84 -0.88 -3.01
CA ALA A 63 -0.52 -0.97 -2.38
C ALA A 63 -0.30 0.12 -1.31
N ALA A 64 -0.82 1.33 -1.55
CA ALA A 64 -0.75 2.45 -0.61
C ALA A 64 -1.60 2.17 0.62
N ALA A 65 -2.85 1.76 0.43
CA ALA A 65 -3.77 1.43 1.52
C ALA A 65 -3.22 0.30 2.41
N GLU A 66 -2.58 -0.71 1.82
CA GLU A 66 -1.93 -1.82 2.55
C GLU A 66 -0.85 -1.33 3.51
N LEU A 67 -0.14 -0.26 3.15
CA LEU A 67 0.91 0.35 3.96
C LEU A 67 0.43 1.58 4.74
N GLY A 68 -0.88 1.86 4.73
CA GLY A 68 -1.49 2.96 5.47
C GLY A 68 -1.31 4.35 4.84
N PHE A 69 -0.98 4.44 3.55
CA PHE A 69 -0.91 5.70 2.81
C PHE A 69 -2.23 6.00 2.10
N ASP A 70 -2.60 7.28 2.11
CA ASP A 70 -3.61 7.86 1.24
C ASP A 70 -2.98 8.24 -0.11
N VAL A 71 -3.83 8.29 -1.15
CA VAL A 71 -3.42 8.55 -2.53
C VAL A 71 -4.19 9.73 -3.13
N GLN A 72 -3.48 10.63 -3.80
CA GLN A 72 -4.05 11.65 -4.67
C GLN A 72 -3.44 11.56 -6.06
N HIS A 73 -4.31 11.52 -7.06
CA HIS A 73 -3.95 11.48 -8.48
C HIS A 73 -4.26 12.82 -9.14
N GLU A 74 -3.28 13.38 -9.86
CA GLU A 74 -3.45 14.55 -10.71
C GLU A 74 -3.03 14.18 -12.15
N PRO A 75 -3.97 13.64 -12.96
CA PRO A 75 -3.66 13.03 -14.25
C PRO A 75 -3.17 14.03 -15.29
N ASP A 76 -3.68 15.25 -15.27
CA ASP A 76 -3.28 16.33 -16.19
C ASP A 76 -1.81 16.73 -15.97
N GLU A 77 -1.33 16.60 -14.73
CA GLU A 77 0.05 16.91 -14.33
C GLU A 77 0.96 15.68 -14.31
N GLN A 78 0.42 14.48 -14.57
CA GLN A 78 1.12 13.20 -14.40
C GLN A 78 1.75 13.10 -13.01
N LEU A 79 0.98 13.48 -11.98
CA LEU A 79 1.42 13.56 -10.61
C LEU A 79 0.66 12.53 -9.75
N LEU A 80 1.43 11.76 -8.99
CA LEU A 80 0.96 10.92 -7.89
C LEU A 80 1.49 11.47 -6.58
N ILE A 81 0.60 11.65 -5.61
CA ILE A 81 0.94 12.03 -4.24
C ILE A 81 0.55 10.89 -3.32
N LEU A 82 1.50 10.41 -2.53
CA LEU A 82 1.30 9.44 -1.45
C LEU A 82 1.52 10.18 -0.13
N PHE A 83 0.59 10.07 0.82
CA PHE A 83 0.71 10.79 2.07
C PHE A 83 0.12 10.02 3.25
N ARG A 84 0.61 10.35 4.44
CA ARG A 84 -0.01 10.04 5.72
C ARG A 84 -0.27 11.37 6.40
N LEU A 85 -1.53 11.67 6.69
CA LEU A 85 -1.93 12.97 7.23
C LEU A 85 -1.09 13.29 8.47
N ASP A 86 -0.52 14.50 8.51
CA ASP A 86 0.33 15.01 9.59
C ASP A 86 1.68 14.28 9.81
N GLU A 87 2.02 13.28 9.00
CA GLU A 87 3.30 12.55 9.08
C GLU A 87 4.21 12.89 7.89
N GLU A 88 3.76 12.59 6.67
CA GLU A 88 4.61 12.70 5.49
C GLU A 88 3.82 12.83 4.18
N THR A 89 4.49 13.39 3.17
CA THR A 89 3.98 13.52 1.82
C THR A 89 5.11 13.29 0.82
N HIS A 90 4.86 12.43 -0.16
CA HIS A 90 5.79 12.07 -1.23
C HIS A 90 5.12 12.28 -2.58
N SER A 91 5.74 13.10 -3.43
CA SER A 91 5.22 13.46 -4.75
C SER A 91 6.08 12.88 -5.86
N PHE A 92 5.43 12.21 -6.82
CA PHE A 92 6.06 11.56 -7.96
C PHE A 92 5.55 12.17 -9.26
N TYR A 93 6.45 12.66 -10.10
CA TYR A 93 6.11 13.40 -11.32
C TYR A 93 6.47 12.66 -12.61
N GLY A 94 5.80 13.04 -13.69
CA GLY A 94 6.13 12.64 -15.06
C GLY A 94 5.68 11.23 -15.40
N LYS A 95 6.00 10.77 -16.61
CA LYS A 95 5.45 9.52 -17.19
C LYS A 95 5.60 8.25 -16.33
N ASP A 96 6.57 8.20 -15.43
CA ASP A 96 6.89 7.04 -14.60
C ASP A 96 6.41 7.21 -13.14
N HIS A 97 5.56 8.21 -12.85
CA HIS A 97 5.09 8.52 -11.48
C HIS A 97 4.51 7.33 -10.74
N MET A 98 3.70 6.49 -11.39
CA MET A 98 3.14 5.27 -10.78
C MET A 98 4.23 4.26 -10.44
N ALA A 99 5.21 4.05 -11.33
CA ALA A 99 6.33 3.14 -11.06
C ALA A 99 7.23 3.67 -9.93
N GLY A 100 7.41 5.00 -9.85
CA GLY A 100 8.10 5.67 -8.76
C GLY A 100 7.39 5.48 -7.42
N GLY A 101 6.07 5.70 -7.37
CA GLY A 101 5.25 5.48 -6.18
C GLY A 101 5.29 4.04 -5.69
N LEU A 102 5.16 3.06 -6.59
CA LEU A 102 5.25 1.64 -6.21
C LEU A 102 6.62 1.29 -5.64
N ARG A 103 7.69 1.82 -6.22
CA ARG A 103 9.06 1.62 -5.71
C ARG A 103 9.23 2.19 -4.31
N PHE A 104 8.67 3.37 -4.05
CA PHE A 104 8.66 3.96 -2.73
C PHE A 104 7.92 3.07 -1.72
N LEU A 105 6.69 2.65 -2.03
CA LEU A 105 5.90 1.77 -1.17
C LEU A 105 6.63 0.46 -0.85
N ARG A 106 7.27 -0.16 -1.85
CA ARG A 106 8.11 -1.35 -1.63
C ARG A 106 9.33 -1.07 -0.74
N SER A 107 9.89 0.13 -0.80
CA SER A 107 11.00 0.55 0.06
C SER A 107 10.54 0.77 1.49
N GLU A 108 9.35 1.34 1.69
CA GLU A 108 8.71 1.45 3.02
C GLU A 108 8.45 0.08 3.64
N LEU A 109 7.89 -0.86 2.86
CA LEU A 109 7.73 -2.25 3.32
C LEU A 109 9.07 -2.86 3.77
N ALA A 110 10.13 -2.68 2.98
CA ALA A 110 11.46 -3.16 3.33
C ALA A 110 12.00 -2.50 4.61
N TYR A 111 11.82 -1.20 4.75
CA TYR A 111 12.27 -0.43 5.91
C TYR A 111 11.56 -0.88 7.19
N VAL A 112 10.23 -0.93 7.19
CA VAL A 112 9.45 -1.33 8.36
C VAL A 112 9.71 -2.80 8.70
N ALA A 113 9.82 -3.69 7.71
CA ALA A 113 10.19 -5.08 7.94
C ALA A 113 11.59 -5.25 8.56
N ALA A 114 12.53 -4.34 8.29
CA ALA A 114 13.86 -4.35 8.91
C ALA A 114 13.85 -3.79 10.34
N MET A 115 13.05 -2.75 10.59
CA MET A 115 13.00 -2.05 11.89
C MET A 115 12.07 -2.71 12.91
N HIS A 116 11.00 -3.32 12.43
CA HIS A 116 9.93 -3.91 13.23
C HIS A 116 9.53 -5.31 12.71
N PRO A 117 10.49 -6.23 12.54
CA PRO A 117 10.29 -7.48 11.81
C PRO A 117 9.19 -8.37 12.39
N ASP A 118 9.08 -8.42 13.72
CA ASP A 118 8.17 -9.31 14.45
C ASP A 118 6.81 -8.68 14.77
N THR A 119 6.62 -7.40 14.46
CA THR A 119 5.33 -6.73 14.66
C THR A 119 4.29 -7.36 13.74
N GLN A 120 3.15 -7.77 14.31
CA GLN A 120 2.03 -8.30 13.54
C GLN A 120 1.18 -7.17 12.98
N ASP A 121 0.66 -7.38 11.76
CA ASP A 121 -0.42 -6.58 11.19
C ASP A 121 -1.36 -7.49 10.38
N ASP A 122 -2.49 -6.94 9.98
CA ASP A 122 -3.50 -7.60 9.16
C ASP A 122 -3.28 -7.24 7.70
N TRP A 123 -2.92 -8.23 6.88
CA TRP A 123 -2.57 -8.01 5.48
C TRP A 123 -3.66 -8.49 4.54
N SER A 124 -4.01 -7.72 3.52
CA SER A 124 -4.95 -8.14 2.47
C SER A 124 -4.22 -8.84 1.32
N ASP A 125 -4.86 -9.88 0.77
CA ASP A 125 -4.33 -10.57 -0.44
C ASP A 125 -4.17 -9.58 -1.61
N THR A 126 -5.13 -8.68 -1.79
CA THR A 126 -5.10 -7.66 -2.84
C THR A 126 -3.93 -6.68 -2.68
N GLY A 127 -3.71 -6.15 -1.47
CA GLY A 127 -2.64 -5.20 -1.19
C GLY A 127 -1.24 -5.82 -1.27
N LEU A 128 -1.07 -7.05 -0.76
CA LEU A 128 0.17 -7.80 -0.92
C LEU A 128 0.51 -8.03 -2.39
N LYS A 129 -0.47 -8.48 -3.20
CA LYS A 129 -0.28 -8.68 -4.65
C LYS A 129 0.00 -7.37 -5.38
N ALA A 130 -0.62 -6.28 -4.95
CA ALA A 130 -0.38 -4.95 -5.52
C ALA A 130 1.08 -4.51 -5.35
N LEU A 131 1.73 -4.91 -4.26
CA LEU A 131 3.13 -4.62 -3.95
C LEU A 131 4.12 -5.49 -4.74
N CYS A 132 3.73 -6.68 -5.24
CA CYS A 132 4.60 -7.55 -6.04
C CYS A 132 5.00 -6.90 -7.37
N LEU A 133 6.21 -7.17 -7.87
CA LEU A 133 6.62 -6.80 -9.23
C LEU A 133 6.05 -7.79 -10.24
N LEU A 134 5.53 -7.28 -11.35
CA LEU A 134 5.14 -8.11 -12.49
C LEU A 134 6.35 -8.58 -13.29
N ALA A 135 6.18 -9.66 -14.05
CA ALA A 135 7.20 -10.15 -14.96
C ALA A 135 7.71 -9.04 -15.91
N GLY A 136 9.01 -8.73 -15.81
CA GLY A 136 9.68 -7.71 -16.64
C GLY A 136 9.70 -6.30 -16.05
N GLU A 137 8.98 -6.05 -14.95
CA GLU A 137 9.16 -4.83 -14.17
C GLU A 137 10.52 -4.84 -13.47
N LYS A 138 11.17 -3.67 -13.43
CA LYS A 138 12.46 -3.49 -12.75
C LYS A 138 12.38 -2.37 -11.73
N LEU A 139 13.03 -2.62 -10.60
CA LEU A 139 13.57 -1.57 -9.73
C LEU A 139 14.83 -1.04 -10.43
#